data_AF-A0A956GHL6-F1
#
_entry.id   AF-A0A956GHL6-F1
#
_cell.length_a   1.000
_cell.length_b   1.000
_cell.length_c   1.000
_cell.angle_alpha   90.00
_cell.angle_beta   90.00
_cell.angle_gamma   90.00
#
_symmetry.space_group_name_H-M   'P 1'
#
loop_
_entity.id
_entity.type
_entity.pdbx_description
1 polymer ?
#
loop_
_entity_poly.entity_id
_entity_poly.type
_entity_poly.pdbx_seq_one_letter_code
_entity_poly.pdbx_strand_id
1 'polypeptide(L)'
;MATKTTTKKTDTKAPAGKGKAKARAKIKAKKPAHGPLTKLKALHGSKESLVKKLVEPLARGDEDTDQLEGRLLKASNLQLLRLSKTVEKVQQKYGGRAKLIAAIGAATGKAKDKDYLAKLDTLTLPKLLDLARTARA
;
A
#
# COMPACT_ATOMS: atom_id res chain seq x y z
N MET A 1 -63.54 -54.28 -13.69
CA MET A 1 -63.76 -54.32 -12.24
C MET A 1 -63.56 -52.91 -11.69
N ALA A 2 -64.61 -52.36 -11.08
CA ALA A 2 -64.62 -51.04 -10.44
C ALA A 2 -64.54 -51.22 -8.91
N THR A 3 -63.90 -50.28 -8.21
CA THR A 3 -64.26 -49.70 -6.89
C THR A 3 -63.03 -48.92 -6.36
N LYS A 4 -63.07 -47.60 -6.08
CA LYS A 4 -63.83 -46.81 -5.09
C LYS A 4 -63.09 -46.67 -3.74
N THR A 5 -62.93 -45.41 -3.32
CA THR A 5 -62.96 -44.88 -1.93
C THR A 5 -61.77 -45.04 -0.95
N THR A 6 -61.12 -43.89 -0.68
CA THR A 6 -61.24 -43.08 0.56
C THR A 6 -60.83 -43.63 1.94
N THR A 7 -60.18 -42.73 2.72
CA THR A 7 -59.92 -42.67 4.19
C THR A 7 -58.79 -43.55 4.74
N LYS A 8 -57.88 -43.07 5.60
CA LYS A 8 -58.11 -42.28 6.81
C LYS A 8 -56.85 -41.50 7.28
N LYS A 9 -57.12 -40.34 7.89
CA LYS A 9 -56.25 -39.36 8.56
C LYS A 9 -55.54 -39.91 9.82
N THR A 10 -54.37 -39.30 10.07
CA THR A 10 -53.72 -38.93 11.36
C THR A 10 -53.23 -40.07 12.28
N ASP A 11 -52.11 -40.01 12.99
CA ASP A 11 -51.44 -38.90 13.67
C ASP A 11 -49.94 -39.18 13.89
N THR A 12 -49.22 -38.11 14.26
CA THR A 12 -47.96 -38.06 15.02
C THR A 12 -46.60 -38.30 14.33
N LYS A 13 -45.99 -37.14 14.00
CA LYS A 13 -44.68 -36.69 14.52
C LYS A 13 -43.40 -37.36 13.97
N ALA A 14 -42.99 -36.83 12.82
CA ALA A 14 -41.62 -36.51 12.37
C ALA A 14 -40.45 -37.41 12.86
N PRO A 15 -40.00 -38.37 12.04
CA PRO A 15 -38.62 -38.84 12.06
C PRO A 15 -37.76 -37.93 11.16
N ALA A 16 -36.82 -37.23 11.78
CA ALA A 16 -35.75 -36.52 11.09
C ALA A 16 -34.90 -37.52 10.30
N GLY A 17 -34.92 -37.39 8.97
CA GLY A 17 -34.10 -38.20 8.08
C GLY A 17 -33.66 -37.39 6.87
N LYS A 18 -32.38 -37.57 6.53
CA LYS A 18 -31.69 -37.25 5.25
C LYS A 18 -31.01 -35.89 5.17
N GLY A 19 -29.73 -35.89 5.56
CA GLY A 19 -28.73 -34.93 5.08
C GLY A 19 -27.35 -35.57 5.14
N LYS A 20 -26.94 -36.16 4.01
CA LYS A 20 -25.67 -36.87 3.83
C LYS A 20 -24.48 -36.11 4.44
N ALA A 21 -23.60 -36.88 5.07
CA ALA A 21 -22.30 -36.46 5.57
C ALA A 21 -21.57 -35.55 4.56
N LYS A 22 -21.57 -34.24 4.83
CA LYS A 22 -20.60 -33.34 4.23
C LYS A 22 -19.31 -33.50 5.02
N ALA A 23 -18.36 -34.18 4.39
CA ALA A 23 -16.96 -34.18 4.79
C ALA A 23 -16.55 -32.78 5.24
N ARG A 24 -16.20 -32.65 6.52
CA ARG A 24 -15.50 -31.49 7.06
C ARG A 24 -14.08 -31.52 6.48
N ALA A 25 -13.96 -31.22 5.19
CA ALA A 25 -12.71 -30.75 4.63
C ALA A 25 -12.40 -29.45 5.37
N LYS A 26 -11.40 -29.51 6.26
CA LYS A 26 -10.79 -28.33 6.87
C LYS A 26 -10.25 -27.49 5.72
N ILE A 27 -11.05 -26.55 5.22
CA ILE A 27 -10.57 -25.49 4.36
C ILE A 27 -9.64 -24.66 5.26
N LYS A 28 -8.36 -25.03 5.28
CA LYS A 28 -7.31 -24.09 5.66
C LYS A 28 -7.47 -22.94 4.68
N ALA A 29 -8.15 -21.88 5.11
CA ALA A 29 -8.23 -20.64 4.38
C ALA A 29 -6.80 -20.17 4.14
N LYS A 30 -6.26 -20.49 2.96
CA LYS A 30 -5.06 -19.86 2.43
C LYS A 30 -5.47 -18.41 2.23
N LYS A 31 -5.19 -17.57 3.25
CA LYS A 31 -5.35 -16.12 3.17
C LYS A 31 -4.87 -15.71 1.78
N PRO A 32 -5.64 -14.97 0.97
CA PRO A 32 -5.07 -14.43 -0.26
C PRO A 32 -3.84 -13.66 0.19
N ALA A 33 -2.68 -14.04 -0.32
CA ALA A 33 -1.41 -13.49 0.13
C ALA A 33 -1.32 -12.03 -0.37
N HIS A 34 -2.10 -11.13 0.22
CA HIS A 34 -2.04 -9.68 0.00
C HIS A 34 -0.98 -9.02 0.89
N GLY A 35 0.07 -9.79 1.23
CA GLY A 35 1.18 -9.33 2.02
C GLY A 35 2.02 -8.28 1.28
N PRO A 36 2.74 -7.42 2.01
CA PRO A 36 3.64 -6.42 1.41
C PRO A 36 4.62 -7.03 0.40
N LEU A 37 5.11 -8.24 0.66
CA LEU A 37 6.02 -8.94 -0.24
C LEU A 37 5.37 -9.31 -1.58
N THR A 38 4.12 -9.80 -1.59
CA THR A 38 3.40 -10.12 -2.83
C THR A 38 3.14 -8.87 -3.66
N LYS A 39 2.76 -7.76 -3.01
CA LYS A 39 2.53 -6.47 -3.68
C LYS A 39 3.81 -5.91 -4.28
N LEU A 40 4.92 -6.00 -3.55
CA LEU A 40 6.23 -5.55 -4.02
C LEU A 40 6.69 -6.35 -5.25
N LYS A 41 6.55 -7.69 -5.21
CA LYS A 41 6.87 -8.53 -6.37
C LYS A 41 5.96 -8.23 -7.57
N ALA A 42 4.66 -8.04 -7.35
CA ALA A 42 3.71 -7.74 -8.42
C ALA A 42 3.97 -6.37 -9.09
N LEU A 43 4.31 -5.35 -8.31
CA LEU A 43 4.48 -3.97 -8.82
C LEU A 43 5.89 -3.68 -9.33
N HIS A 44 6.90 -4.29 -8.73
CA HIS A 44 8.30 -3.93 -8.96
C HIS A 44 9.20 -5.12 -9.32
N GLY A 45 8.69 -6.36 -9.26
CA GLY A 45 9.45 -7.58 -9.52
C GLY A 45 10.26 -8.04 -8.31
N SER A 46 11.20 -7.21 -7.84
CA SER A 46 12.08 -7.53 -6.72
C SER A 46 12.29 -6.33 -5.79
N LYS A 47 12.99 -6.57 -4.67
CA LYS A 47 13.29 -5.51 -3.69
C LYS A 47 14.38 -4.60 -4.21
N GLU A 48 15.40 -5.20 -4.82
CA GLU A 48 16.58 -4.57 -5.39
C GLU A 48 16.18 -3.63 -6.54
N SER A 49 15.28 -4.09 -7.43
CA SER A 49 14.77 -3.25 -8.52
C SER A 49 13.99 -2.04 -8.01
N LEU A 50 13.22 -2.20 -6.94
CA LEU A 50 12.50 -1.10 -6.30
C LEU A 50 13.49 -0.12 -5.65
N VAL A 51 14.50 -0.64 -4.94
CA VAL A 51 15.50 0.20 -4.29
C VAL A 51 16.25 1.03 -5.33
N LYS A 52 16.77 0.45 -6.40
CA LYS A 52 17.49 1.18 -7.47
C LYS A 52 16.68 2.35 -8.05
N LYS A 53 15.37 2.15 -8.28
CA LYS A 53 14.47 3.21 -8.75
C LYS A 53 14.20 4.30 -7.70
N LEU A 54 14.36 3.98 -6.43
CA LEU A 54 14.14 4.89 -5.32
C LEU A 54 15.39 5.70 -4.96
N VAL A 55 16.60 5.20 -5.23
CA VAL A 55 17.84 5.88 -4.83
C VAL A 55 17.93 7.29 -5.41
N GLU A 56 17.83 7.44 -6.73
CA GLU A 56 17.91 8.74 -7.40
C GLU A 56 16.89 9.78 -6.88
N PRO A 57 15.57 9.49 -6.82
CA PRO A 57 14.60 10.47 -6.35
C PRO A 57 14.64 10.73 -4.83
N LEU A 58 15.28 9.84 -4.06
CA LEU A 58 15.48 10.04 -2.62
C LEU A 58 16.83 10.61 -2.22
N ALA A 59 17.81 10.65 -3.12
CA ALA A 59 19.11 11.25 -2.87
C ALA A 59 18.93 12.71 -2.42
N ARG A 60 19.68 13.11 -1.40
CA ARG A 60 19.61 14.44 -0.79
C ARG A 60 21.00 15.02 -0.71
N GLY A 61 21.17 16.26 -1.18
CA GLY A 61 22.48 16.91 -1.25
C GLY A 61 23.50 15.97 -1.89
N ASP A 62 24.65 15.82 -1.22
CA ASP A 62 25.75 14.95 -1.61
C ASP A 62 25.69 13.56 -0.93
N GLU A 63 24.49 13.06 -0.58
CA GLU A 63 24.36 11.71 0.01
C GLU A 63 24.74 10.63 -1.02
N ASP A 64 25.71 9.78 -0.66
CA ASP A 64 26.16 8.67 -1.50
C ASP A 64 25.01 7.71 -1.85
N THR A 65 24.76 7.56 -3.15
CA THR A 65 23.70 6.70 -3.69
C THR A 65 23.87 5.24 -3.27
N ASP A 66 25.11 4.75 -3.17
CA ASP A 66 25.42 3.37 -2.78
C ASP A 66 25.14 3.13 -1.29
N GLN A 67 25.47 4.09 -0.43
CA GLN A 67 25.14 4.04 0.99
C GLN A 67 23.62 4.08 1.20
N LEU A 68 22.93 4.90 0.41
CA LEU A 68 21.47 4.99 0.43
C LEU A 68 20.82 3.68 -0.05
N GLU A 69 21.32 3.07 -1.13
CA GLU A 69 20.90 1.75 -1.59
C GLU A 69 21.06 0.70 -0.48
N GLY A 70 22.22 0.64 0.16
CA GLY A 70 22.48 -0.28 1.27
C GLY A 70 21.51 -0.11 2.45
N ARG A 71 21.14 1.13 2.79
CA ARG A 71 20.13 1.43 3.82
C ARG A 71 18.72 1.02 3.40
N LEU A 72 18.34 1.28 2.14
CA LEU A 72 17.05 0.92 1.59
C LEU A 72 16.87 -0.61 1.46
N LEU A 73 17.94 -1.35 1.15
CA LEU A 73 17.94 -2.80 1.15
C LEU A 73 17.72 -3.39 2.55
N LYS A 74 18.08 -2.68 3.62
CA LYS A 74 17.77 -3.09 5.01
C LYS A 74 16.34 -2.73 5.44
N ALA A 75 15.67 -1.82 4.74
CA ALA A 75 14.30 -1.42 5.06
C ALA A 75 13.28 -2.55 4.82
N SER A 76 12.14 -2.50 5.50
CA SER A 76 11.07 -3.48 5.30
C SER A 76 10.33 -3.26 3.97
N ASN A 77 9.79 -4.33 3.40
CA ASN A 77 9.02 -4.27 2.14
C ASN A 77 7.82 -3.29 2.23
N LEU A 78 7.21 -3.18 3.42
CA LEU A 78 6.12 -2.25 3.65
C LEU A 78 6.60 -0.79 3.60
N GLN A 79 7.77 -0.49 4.16
CA GLN A 79 8.37 0.85 4.09
C GLN A 79 8.72 1.22 2.66
N LEU A 80 9.34 0.31 1.90
CA LEU A 80 9.67 0.56 0.50
C LEU A 80 8.44 0.86 -0.35
N LEU A 81 7.35 0.11 -0.17
CA LEU A 81 6.07 0.38 -0.84
C LEU A 81 5.42 1.72 -0.43
N ARG A 82 5.65 2.19 0.80
CA ARG A 82 5.20 3.52 1.23
C ARG A 82 6.06 4.61 0.61
N LEU A 83 7.36 4.35 0.51
CA LEU A 83 8.34 5.26 -0.07
C LEU A 83 8.04 5.48 -1.56
N SER A 84 7.82 4.40 -2.32
CA SER A 84 7.47 4.49 -3.74
C SER A 84 6.21 5.31 -3.97
N LYS A 85 5.15 5.06 -3.20
CA LYS A 85 3.93 5.89 -3.28
C LYS A 85 4.18 7.36 -2.96
N THR A 86 5.12 7.66 -2.06
CA THR A 86 5.46 9.04 -1.73
C THR A 86 6.19 9.70 -2.90
N VAL A 87 7.17 9.02 -3.49
CA VAL A 87 7.90 9.48 -4.67
C VAL A 87 6.95 9.70 -5.85
N GLU A 88 6.10 8.72 -6.15
CA GLU A 88 5.08 8.82 -7.20
C GLU A 88 4.18 10.04 -6.98
N LYS A 89 3.70 10.26 -5.75
CA LYS A 89 2.88 11.44 -5.42
C LYS A 89 3.64 12.76 -5.60
N VAL A 90 4.91 12.83 -5.20
CA VAL A 90 5.73 14.02 -5.40
C VAL A 90 5.93 14.28 -6.89
N GLN A 91 6.23 13.24 -7.66
CA GLN A 91 6.47 13.35 -9.09
C GLN A 91 5.20 13.74 -9.86
N GLN A 92 4.04 13.17 -9.50
CA GLN A 92 2.75 13.50 -10.11
C GLN A 92 2.27 14.91 -9.76
N LYS A 93 2.39 15.34 -8.48
CA LYS A 93 1.83 16.63 -8.04
C LYS A 93 2.77 17.81 -8.22
N TYR A 94 4.07 17.58 -8.13
CA TYR A 94 5.07 18.65 -8.11
C TYR A 94 6.11 18.47 -9.21
N GLY A 95 6.26 17.28 -9.80
CA GLY A 95 7.28 17.02 -10.83
C GLY A 95 8.69 16.77 -10.29
N GLY A 96 8.85 16.58 -8.97
CA GLY A 96 10.12 16.25 -8.34
C GLY A 96 10.40 17.02 -7.06
N ARG A 97 11.53 16.69 -6.42
CA ARG A 97 11.93 17.22 -5.11
C ARG A 97 12.23 18.73 -5.13
N ALA A 98 13.00 19.20 -6.12
CA ALA A 98 13.32 20.63 -6.25
C ALA A 98 12.06 21.50 -6.43
N LYS A 99 11.10 21.03 -7.24
CA LYS A 99 9.82 21.72 -7.47
C LYS A 99 8.93 21.69 -6.22
N LEU A 100 8.98 20.61 -5.43
CA LEU A 100 8.29 20.53 -4.14
C LEU A 100 8.83 21.58 -3.17
N ILE A 101 10.15 21.73 -3.06
CA ILE A 101 10.79 22.74 -2.21
C ILE A 101 10.40 24.15 -2.65
N ALA A 102 10.46 24.44 -3.94
CA ALA A 102 10.03 25.73 -4.50
C ALA A 102 8.54 26.00 -4.21
N ALA A 103 7.67 24.99 -4.34
CA ALA A 103 6.25 25.11 -4.04
C ALA A 103 5.98 25.39 -2.56
N ILE A 104 6.73 24.77 -1.64
CA ILE A 104 6.64 25.05 -0.20
C ILE A 104 7.11 26.47 0.09
N GLY A 105 8.24 26.89 -0.49
CA GLY A 105 8.75 28.26 -0.35
C GLY A 105 7.72 29.31 -0.81
N ALA A 106 7.08 29.07 -1.96
CA ALA A 106 6.02 29.93 -2.47
C ALA A 106 4.79 29.96 -1.55
N ALA A 107 4.31 28.79 -1.10
CA ALA A 107 3.15 28.69 -0.22
C ALA A 107 3.38 29.36 1.15
N THR A 108 4.61 29.35 1.65
CA THR A 108 4.98 29.96 2.94
C THR A 108 5.45 31.41 2.84
N GLY A 109 5.44 32.01 1.65
CA GLY A 109 5.95 33.37 1.42
C GLY A 109 7.47 33.51 1.57
N LYS A 110 8.20 32.39 1.69
CA LYS A 110 9.66 32.31 1.90
C LYS A 110 10.43 31.88 0.65
N ALA A 111 9.84 32.05 -0.54
CA ALA A 111 10.46 31.64 -1.80
C ALA A 111 11.83 32.29 -2.09
N LYS A 112 12.09 33.47 -1.49
CA LYS A 112 13.36 34.22 -1.65
C LYS A 112 14.36 33.96 -0.51
N ASP A 113 13.93 33.25 0.54
CA ASP A 113 14.75 32.95 1.71
C ASP A 113 15.63 31.73 1.43
N LYS A 114 16.88 32.00 1.05
CA LYS A 114 17.85 30.95 0.68
C LYS A 114 18.13 29.99 1.84
N ASP A 115 18.18 30.51 3.07
CA ASP A 115 18.45 29.70 4.26
C ASP A 115 17.27 28.77 4.57
N TYR A 116 16.04 29.23 4.34
CA TYR A 116 14.85 28.40 4.47
C TYR A 116 14.80 27.31 3.40
N LEU A 117 15.07 27.63 2.13
CA LEU A 117 15.10 26.64 1.06
C LEU A 117 16.22 25.60 1.27
N ALA A 118 17.40 26.02 1.74
CA ALA A 118 18.49 25.12 2.10
C ALA A 118 18.09 24.18 3.25
N LYS A 119 17.40 24.69 4.28
CA LYS A 119 16.84 23.84 5.35
C LYS A 119 15.85 22.82 4.81
N LEU A 120 14.96 23.21 3.90
CA LEU A 120 14.04 22.26 3.26
C LEU A 120 14.79 21.16 2.49
N ASP A 121 15.94 21.49 1.89
CA ASP A 121 16.74 20.51 1.15
C ASP A 121 17.45 19.47 2.06
N THR A 122 17.48 19.68 3.37
CA THR A 122 17.96 18.65 4.31
C THR A 122 16.87 17.64 4.70
N LEU A 123 15.60 18.01 4.51
CA LEU A 123 14.47 17.22 4.98
C LEU A 123 14.22 15.98 4.11
N THR A 124 13.62 14.96 4.72
CA THR A 124 13.20 13.76 3.99
C THR A 124 12.00 14.06 3.10
N LEU A 125 11.93 13.38 1.96
CA LEU A 125 10.86 13.56 0.97
C LEU A 125 9.42 13.41 1.57
N PRO A 126 9.14 12.46 2.48
CA PRO A 126 7.85 12.40 3.17
C PRO A 126 7.54 13.63 4.02
N LYS A 127 8.55 14.20 4.70
CA LYS A 127 8.39 15.39 5.54
C LYS A 127 8.16 16.66 4.71
N LEU A 128 8.84 16.77 3.57
CA LEU A 128 8.57 17.83 2.59
C LEU A 128 7.14 17.74 2.04
N LEU A 129 6.69 16.53 1.70
CA LEU A 129 5.32 16.34 1.21
C LEU A 129 4.29 16.77 2.26
N ASP A 130 4.53 16.46 3.54
CA ASP A 130 3.67 16.86 4.64
C ASP A 130 3.63 18.40 4.81
N LEU A 131 4.80 19.05 4.81
CA LEU A 131 4.88 20.52 4.85
C LEU A 131 4.16 21.18 3.67
N ALA A 132 4.25 20.60 2.48
CA ALA A 132 3.54 21.12 1.31
C ALA A 132 2.02 20.97 1.41
N ARG A 133 1.53 19.98 2.16
CA ARG A 133 0.09 19.83 2.45
C ARG A 133 -0.36 20.86 3.48
N THR A 134 0.41 21.05 4.55
CA THR A 134 0.05 22.00 5.61
C THR A 134 0.15 23.44 5.15
N ALA A 135 1.15 23.80 4.33
CA ALA A 135 1.32 25.17 3.83
C ALA A 135 0.25 25.59 2.81
N ARG A 136 -0.52 24.64 2.28
CA ARG A 136 -1.64 24.89 1.36
C ARG A 136 -3.01 24.86 2.06
N ALA A 137 -3.05 24.45 3.33
CA ALA A 137 -4.26 24.43 4.14
C ALA A 137 -4.52 25.81 4.72
#